data_AF-F5VXB9-F1
#
_entry.id   AF-F5VXB9-F1
#
_cell.length_a   1.000
_cell.length_b   1.000
_cell.length_c   1.000
_cell.angle_alpha   90.00
_cell.angle_beta   90.00
_cell.angle_gamma   90.00
#
_symmetry.space_group_name_H-M   'P 1'
#
loop_
_entity.id
_entity.type
_entity.pdbx_description
1 polymer ?
#
loop_
_entity_poly.entity_id
_entity_poly.type
_entity_poly.pdbx_seq_one_letter_code
_entity_poly.pdbx_strand_id
1 'polypeptide(L)'
;MISQVNKLASYATYRQLYNDGKKDTYFVISRFIEHIILSNELNSFDVEKISSLLNENFGFNIPSYVIQSSIKRIEFVSKKDGQFLVSRENISLDSKIGQELEESDLKSQALMSSLIRYVKSEKDKDQEISEEKLTREFTSFLLDDSFNGDYSSVISKFIIENDTDVNFLKNINQIKEGAVLFSGINYTSDISKLTWKNNINLYVETEILFHLAGYNGIFFQKLANDMFQLINEMNQKSNKRIISIRYYKEVSEDIDHFFGTAEEIVKGNKIVDIGNVAMDEIVRDCSTPADVINKRARFTSILKQHSVSEADSLNYYSPEYHNFNIESQEIVEKYGLATENKEKYLKHLNYTNILRKKDNINSENLSLKDSKHLVITEVGKILQMANDFNKENEDLNAPLAISMSSLTNRLWFDLNKGFGSEHLPSTFNILEKSRLVLSNILTQTVAKQYDKVKESYKKGELSEDDLNENIIELRKKMMKPEDIDREQLNNIDDIIKPNGLEIYKSGKERLEKKVKNWNMIIRLEN
;
A
#
# COMPACT_ATOMS: atom_id res chain seq x y z
N MET A 1 12.29 -22.80 27.30
CA MET A 1 11.56 -21.52 27.19
C MET A 1 11.79 -21.06 25.77
N ILE A 2 10.86 -21.33 24.85
CA ILE A 2 11.02 -20.96 23.43
C ILE A 2 10.88 -19.44 23.39
N SER A 3 11.95 -18.71 23.04
CA SER A 3 11.81 -17.30 22.72
C SER A 3 10.92 -17.21 21.49
N GLN A 4 9.75 -16.58 21.61
CA GLN A 4 8.91 -16.27 20.47
C GLN A 4 9.78 -15.58 19.41
N VAL A 5 9.97 -16.23 18.26
CA VAL A 5 10.81 -15.67 17.19
C VAL A 5 10.14 -14.40 16.66
N ASN A 6 10.90 -13.32 16.53
CA ASN A 6 10.37 -12.06 16.02
C ASN A 6 9.87 -12.25 14.58
N LYS A 7 8.65 -11.79 14.26
CA LYS A 7 8.08 -11.86 12.90
C LYS A 7 9.05 -11.37 11.82
N LEU A 8 9.79 -10.29 12.10
CA LEU A 8 10.79 -9.73 11.18
C LEU A 8 11.89 -10.75 10.86
N ALA A 9 12.36 -11.49 11.86
CA ALA A 9 13.37 -12.53 11.71
C ALA A 9 12.85 -13.69 10.86
N SER A 10 11.58 -14.06 11.03
CA SER A 10 10.92 -15.09 10.22
C SER A 10 10.92 -14.72 8.74
N TYR A 11 10.57 -13.48 8.38
CA TYR A 11 10.59 -13.03 6.97
C TYR A 11 12.01 -12.95 6.41
N ALA A 12 12.96 -12.42 7.19
CA ALA A 12 14.37 -12.40 6.80
C ALA A 12 14.91 -13.81 6.52
N THR A 13 14.59 -14.78 7.38
CA THR A 13 14.98 -16.18 7.22
C THR A 13 14.27 -16.83 6.02
N TYR A 14 12.97 -16.54 5.84
CA TYR A 14 12.21 -16.99 4.69
C TYR A 14 12.92 -16.59 3.38
N ARG A 15 13.38 -15.33 3.30
CA ARG A 15 14.10 -14.82 2.14
C ARG A 15 15.45 -15.50 1.93
N GLN A 16 16.21 -15.76 3.00
CA GLN A 16 17.49 -16.48 2.94
C GLN A 16 17.31 -17.89 2.38
N LEU A 17 16.35 -18.63 2.91
CA LEU A 17 16.05 -20.00 2.48
C LEU A 17 15.60 -20.08 1.02
N TYR A 18 14.93 -19.04 0.51
CA TYR A 18 14.49 -18.96 -0.89
C TYR A 18 15.65 -18.63 -1.86
N ASN A 19 16.75 -18.04 -1.38
CA ASN A 19 17.77 -17.40 -2.23
C ASN A 19 18.65 -18.36 -3.05
N ASP A 20 18.62 -19.67 -2.77
CA ASP A 20 19.48 -20.64 -3.47
C ASP A 20 18.99 -21.02 -4.89
N GLY A 21 17.87 -20.46 -5.35
CA GLY A 21 17.29 -20.68 -6.70
C GLY A 21 16.82 -22.12 -6.98
N LYS A 22 17.06 -23.05 -6.05
CA LYS A 22 16.72 -24.48 -6.11
C LYS A 22 15.56 -24.85 -5.17
N LYS A 23 15.13 -23.91 -4.34
CA LYS A 23 14.20 -24.10 -3.23
C LYS A 23 12.92 -23.32 -3.52
N ASP A 24 11.82 -24.04 -3.70
CA ASP A 24 10.50 -23.42 -3.88
C ASP A 24 9.85 -23.09 -2.51
N THR A 25 8.68 -22.46 -2.54
CA THR A 25 7.91 -22.11 -1.35
C THR A 25 7.62 -23.31 -0.45
N TYR A 26 7.30 -24.47 -1.02
CA TYR A 26 7.03 -25.68 -0.24
C TYR A 26 8.26 -26.19 0.50
N PHE A 27 9.46 -26.07 -0.11
CA PHE A 27 10.70 -26.37 0.58
C PHE A 27 10.90 -25.43 1.77
N VAL A 28 10.79 -24.12 1.57
CA VAL A 28 10.99 -23.13 2.64
C VAL A 28 10.06 -23.41 3.81
N ILE A 29 8.75 -23.55 3.55
CA ILE A 29 7.76 -23.87 4.58
C ILE A 29 8.07 -25.20 5.27
N SER A 30 8.53 -26.23 4.54
CA SER A 30 8.89 -27.51 5.15
C SER A 30 10.02 -27.41 6.18
N ARG A 31 10.93 -26.45 6.03
CA ARG A 31 12.00 -26.20 7.02
C ARG A 31 11.46 -25.53 8.29
N PHE A 32 10.54 -24.58 8.15
CA PHE A 32 9.84 -24.00 9.31
C PHE A 32 9.02 -25.05 10.06
N ILE A 33 8.33 -25.95 9.34
CA ILE A 33 7.57 -27.05 9.94
C ILE A 33 8.51 -28.05 10.64
N GLU A 34 9.63 -28.41 10.01
CA GLU A 34 10.66 -29.26 10.63
C GLU A 34 11.16 -28.66 11.94
N HIS A 35 11.49 -27.36 11.95
CA HIS A 35 11.89 -26.66 13.16
C HIS A 35 10.81 -26.72 14.25
N ILE A 36 9.53 -26.53 13.91
CA ILE A 36 8.41 -26.66 14.86
C ILE A 36 8.36 -28.07 15.46
N ILE A 37 8.42 -29.10 14.62
CA ILE A 37 8.34 -30.50 15.06
C ILE A 37 9.47 -30.81 16.06
N LEU A 38 10.69 -30.40 15.74
CA LEU A 38 11.87 -30.65 16.58
C LEU A 38 11.84 -29.85 17.88
N SER A 39 11.54 -28.55 17.82
CA SER A 39 11.51 -27.65 18.98
C SER A 39 10.37 -27.92 19.96
N ASN A 40 9.23 -28.40 19.47
CA ASN A 40 8.07 -28.77 20.29
C ASN A 40 8.03 -30.28 20.61
N GLU A 41 9.06 -31.03 20.18
CA GLU A 41 9.18 -32.48 20.39
C GLU A 41 7.92 -33.27 19.96
N LEU A 42 7.27 -32.87 18.87
CA LEU A 42 6.01 -33.47 18.42
C LEU A 42 6.24 -34.92 17.98
N ASN A 43 5.40 -35.84 18.45
CA ASN A 43 5.41 -37.24 18.02
C ASN A 43 4.31 -37.54 16.98
N SER A 44 3.19 -36.81 17.04
CA SER A 44 2.14 -36.79 16.03
C SER A 44 1.47 -35.41 15.97
N PHE A 45 0.86 -35.08 14.84
CA PHE A 45 0.15 -33.81 14.64
C PHE A 45 -0.81 -33.88 13.44
N ASP A 46 -1.70 -32.90 13.35
CA ASP A 46 -2.54 -32.63 12.18
C ASP A 46 -2.19 -31.27 11.55
N VAL A 47 -2.90 -30.93 10.48
CA VAL A 47 -2.66 -29.69 9.72
C VAL A 47 -3.04 -28.45 10.52
N GLU A 48 -4.12 -28.53 11.29
CA GLU A 48 -4.62 -27.42 12.13
C GLU A 48 -3.60 -27.06 13.20
N LYS A 49 -3.01 -28.06 13.86
CA LYS A 49 -1.97 -27.86 14.87
C LYS A 49 -0.73 -27.20 14.29
N ILE A 50 -0.28 -27.64 13.11
CA ILE A 50 0.86 -27.00 12.43
C ILE A 50 0.52 -25.59 11.99
N SER A 51 -0.69 -25.33 11.51
CA SER A 51 -1.15 -23.98 11.15
C SER A 51 -1.09 -23.03 12.33
N SER A 52 -1.65 -23.45 13.49
CA SER A 52 -1.57 -22.70 14.75
C SER A 52 -0.12 -22.42 15.17
N LEU A 53 0.76 -23.43 15.16
CA LEU A 53 2.16 -23.26 15.55
C LEU A 53 2.98 -22.39 14.57
N LEU A 54 2.68 -22.42 13.27
CA LEU A 54 3.30 -21.52 12.28
C LEU A 54 2.90 -20.06 12.53
N ASN A 55 1.63 -19.83 12.86
CA ASN A 55 1.14 -18.50 13.19
C ASN A 55 1.71 -17.99 14.53
N GLU A 56 1.68 -18.83 15.57
CA GLU A 56 2.15 -18.47 16.92
C GLU A 56 3.66 -18.20 16.97
N ASN A 57 4.48 -19.02 16.30
CA ASN A 57 5.93 -18.92 16.35
C ASN A 57 6.50 -17.93 15.35
N PHE A 58 5.86 -17.75 14.18
CA PHE A 58 6.44 -16.98 13.07
C PHE A 58 5.52 -15.90 12.50
N GLY A 59 4.24 -15.86 12.88
CA GLY A 59 3.25 -14.96 12.31
C GLY A 59 2.78 -15.36 10.90
N PHE A 60 2.98 -16.62 10.52
CA PHE A 60 2.62 -17.12 9.19
C PHE A 60 1.23 -17.75 9.20
N ASN A 61 0.28 -17.08 8.55
CA ASN A 61 -1.01 -17.67 8.20
C ASN A 61 -0.91 -18.34 6.82
N ILE A 62 -0.82 -19.66 6.78
CA ILE A 62 -0.55 -20.43 5.55
C ILE A 62 -1.76 -21.31 5.21
N PRO A 63 -2.24 -21.33 3.95
CA PRO A 63 -3.34 -22.19 3.54
C PRO A 63 -3.06 -23.69 3.83
N SER A 64 -4.07 -24.40 4.32
CA SER A 64 -3.97 -25.81 4.73
C SER A 64 -3.37 -26.74 3.66
N TYR A 65 -3.71 -26.53 2.38
CA TYR A 65 -3.13 -27.31 1.28
C TYR A 65 -1.61 -27.12 1.13
N VAL A 66 -1.12 -25.90 1.38
CA VAL A 66 0.30 -25.56 1.30
C VAL A 66 1.06 -26.23 2.45
N ILE A 67 0.49 -26.22 3.64
CA ILE A 67 1.02 -26.93 4.81
C ILE A 67 1.11 -28.44 4.50
N GLN A 68 0.03 -29.05 4.04
CA GLN A 68 0.00 -30.48 3.68
C GLN A 68 1.05 -30.85 2.64
N SER A 69 1.21 -30.02 1.61
CA SER A 69 2.18 -30.26 0.54
C SER A 69 3.62 -30.09 1.02
N SER A 70 3.86 -29.18 1.98
CA SER A 70 5.17 -28.95 2.58
C SER A 70 5.58 -30.09 3.52
N ILE A 71 4.64 -30.63 4.32
CA ILE A 71 4.90 -31.76 5.22
C ILE A 71 5.40 -32.99 4.47
N LYS A 72 4.87 -33.25 3.26
CA LYS A 72 5.29 -34.39 2.42
C LYS A 72 6.78 -34.36 2.04
N ARG A 73 7.46 -33.24 2.22
CA ARG A 73 8.89 -33.06 1.91
C ARG A 73 9.79 -33.31 3.11
N ILE A 74 9.23 -33.61 4.28
CA ILE A 74 9.97 -33.88 5.50
C ILE A 74 10.19 -35.39 5.60
N GLU A 75 11.44 -35.82 5.46
CA GLU A 75 11.79 -37.24 5.30
C GLU A 75 11.38 -38.12 6.50
N PHE A 76 11.38 -37.56 7.70
CA PHE A 76 11.07 -38.28 8.93
C PHE A 76 9.58 -38.20 9.34
N VAL A 77 8.70 -37.68 8.47
CA VAL A 77 7.26 -37.59 8.73
C VAL A 77 6.48 -38.49 7.78
N SER A 78 5.55 -39.29 8.31
CA SER A 78 4.67 -40.15 7.52
C SER A 78 3.20 -39.91 7.87
N LYS A 79 2.28 -40.15 6.92
CA LYS A 79 0.83 -40.00 7.15
C LYS A 79 0.19 -41.36 7.46
N LYS A 80 -0.53 -41.46 8.57
CA LYS A 80 -1.28 -42.66 8.98
C LYS A 80 -2.58 -42.26 9.71
N ASP A 81 -3.69 -42.89 9.33
CA ASP A 81 -5.01 -42.72 9.97
C ASP A 81 -5.45 -41.25 10.13
N GLY A 82 -5.17 -40.41 9.13
CA GLY A 82 -5.54 -38.99 9.14
C GLY A 82 -4.56 -38.06 9.88
N GLN A 83 -3.59 -38.61 10.63
CA GLN A 83 -2.55 -37.85 11.33
C GLN A 83 -1.18 -38.01 10.66
N PHE A 84 -0.27 -37.09 10.97
CA PHE A 84 1.15 -37.20 10.65
C PHE A 84 1.91 -37.73 11.87
N LEU A 85 2.78 -38.72 11.65
CA LEU A 85 3.61 -39.37 12.65
C LEU A 85 5.09 -39.07 12.40
N VAL A 86 5.83 -38.86 13.49
CA VAL A 86 7.25 -38.48 13.46
C VAL A 86 8.13 -39.69 13.80
N SER A 87 9.02 -40.05 12.88
CA SER A 87 9.99 -41.13 13.04
C SER A 87 11.33 -40.59 13.52
N ARG A 88 11.59 -40.67 14.84
CA ARG A 88 12.82 -40.08 15.43
C ARG A 88 14.13 -40.73 14.96
N GLU A 89 14.08 -41.96 14.47
CA GLU A 89 15.23 -42.68 13.93
C GLU A 89 15.83 -42.04 12.68
N ASN A 90 15.04 -41.23 11.95
CA ASN A 90 15.42 -40.59 10.69
C ASN A 90 15.70 -39.09 10.83
N ILE A 91 15.81 -38.56 12.06
CA ILE A 91 16.08 -37.14 12.28
C ILE A 91 17.56 -36.87 12.01
N SER A 92 17.86 -36.15 10.92
CA SER A 92 19.17 -35.51 10.77
C SER A 92 19.26 -34.32 11.72
N LEU A 93 20.29 -34.32 12.58
CA LEU A 93 20.56 -33.25 13.55
C LEU A 93 21.03 -31.93 12.90
N ASP A 94 21.27 -31.90 11.60
CA ASP A 94 21.94 -30.81 10.90
C ASP A 94 20.96 -29.73 10.37
N SER A 95 19.94 -29.42 11.16
CA SER A 95 18.92 -28.41 10.85
C SER A 95 19.52 -27.00 10.94
N LYS A 96 20.15 -26.53 9.85
CA LYS A 96 20.74 -25.18 9.71
C LYS A 96 19.74 -24.03 9.92
N ILE A 97 18.44 -24.27 9.77
CA ILE A 97 17.41 -23.23 9.94
C ILE A 97 17.41 -22.63 11.36
N GLY A 98 17.75 -23.41 12.40
CA GLY A 98 17.81 -22.88 13.77
C GLY A 98 18.84 -21.74 13.90
N GLN A 99 20.01 -21.92 13.27
CA GLN A 99 21.07 -20.91 13.26
C GLN A 99 20.67 -19.69 12.41
N GLU A 100 20.06 -19.90 11.24
CA GLU A 100 19.58 -18.82 10.37
C GLU A 100 18.50 -17.97 11.04
N LEU A 101 17.59 -18.60 11.80
CA LEU A 101 16.58 -17.93 12.60
C LEU A 101 17.21 -17.09 13.72
N GLU A 102 18.17 -17.66 14.46
CA GLU A 102 18.87 -16.95 15.54
C GLU A 102 19.66 -15.74 15.03
N GLU A 103 20.41 -15.90 13.93
CA GLU A 103 21.11 -14.78 13.29
C GLU A 103 20.17 -13.68 12.82
N SER A 104 19.03 -14.05 12.23
CA SER A 104 18.02 -13.11 11.76
C SER A 104 17.30 -12.42 12.92
N ASP A 105 17.14 -13.11 14.05
CA ASP A 105 16.55 -12.56 15.27
C ASP A 105 17.47 -11.50 15.89
N LEU A 106 18.76 -11.78 16.04
CA LEU A 106 19.75 -10.82 16.52
C LEU A 106 19.77 -9.53 15.66
N LYS A 107 19.75 -9.68 14.33
CA LYS A 107 19.70 -8.54 13.40
C LYS A 107 18.39 -7.75 13.53
N SER A 108 17.28 -8.43 13.71
CA SER A 108 15.95 -7.80 13.87
C SER A 108 15.83 -7.06 15.21
N GLN A 109 16.34 -7.64 16.28
CA GLN A 109 16.40 -7.00 17.60
C GLN A 109 17.31 -5.76 17.59
N ALA A 110 18.45 -5.82 16.91
CA ALA A 110 19.34 -4.67 16.74
C ALA A 110 18.65 -3.54 15.95
N LEU A 111 17.96 -3.88 14.86
CA LEU A 111 17.17 -2.92 14.08
C LEU A 111 16.09 -2.23 14.93
N MET A 112 15.31 -3.01 15.68
CA MET A 112 14.30 -2.49 16.60
C MET A 112 14.87 -1.60 17.70
N SER A 113 16.00 -2.01 18.28
CA SER A 113 16.69 -1.23 19.32
C SER A 113 17.18 0.12 18.79
N SER A 114 17.69 0.16 17.56
CA SER A 114 18.09 1.40 16.89
C SER A 114 16.89 2.31 16.62
N LEU A 115 15.77 1.76 16.15
CA LEU A 115 14.53 2.53 15.97
C LEU A 115 14.02 3.10 17.29
N ILE A 116 13.96 2.30 18.36
CA ILE A 116 13.51 2.77 19.69
C ILE A 116 14.41 3.90 20.18
N ARG A 117 15.73 3.78 20.00
CA ARG A 117 16.69 4.85 20.37
C ARG A 117 16.45 6.12 19.57
N TYR A 118 16.21 5.99 18.27
CA TYR A 118 15.92 7.11 17.38
C TYR A 118 14.63 7.85 17.77
N VAL A 119 13.54 7.11 18.02
CA VAL A 119 12.27 7.74 18.46
C VAL A 119 12.43 8.44 19.82
N LYS A 120 13.23 7.87 20.74
CA LYS A 120 13.54 8.48 22.04
C LYS A 120 14.40 9.75 21.93
N SER A 121 15.22 9.91 20.89
CA SER A 121 15.97 11.15 20.66
C SER A 121 15.14 12.24 19.97
N GLU A 122 14.15 11.85 19.17
CA GLU A 122 13.30 12.77 18.40
C GLU A 122 12.14 13.37 19.21
N LYS A 123 11.64 12.66 20.22
CA LYS A 123 10.55 13.14 21.07
C LYS A 123 11.10 13.93 22.26
N ASP A 124 10.36 14.96 22.68
CA ASP A 124 10.60 15.62 23.97
C ASP A 124 10.68 14.56 25.07
N LYS A 125 11.66 14.71 25.98
CA LYS A 125 11.99 13.73 27.03
C LYS A 125 10.80 13.33 27.92
N ASP A 126 9.71 14.11 27.88
CA ASP A 126 8.51 13.92 28.68
C ASP A 126 7.41 13.10 27.97
N GLN A 127 7.56 12.74 26.69
CA GLN A 127 6.55 11.97 25.96
C GLN A 127 6.82 10.46 26.04
N GLU A 128 5.97 9.73 26.76
CA GLU A 128 6.08 8.28 26.89
C GLU A 128 5.88 7.56 25.53
N ILE A 129 6.82 6.68 25.17
CA ILE A 129 6.78 5.89 23.94
C ILE A 129 6.25 4.50 24.28
N SER A 130 5.16 4.11 23.62
CA SER A 130 4.71 2.72 23.63
C SER A 130 5.59 1.90 22.67
N GLU A 131 6.63 1.24 23.21
CA GLU A 131 7.53 0.36 22.44
C GLU A 131 6.77 -0.79 21.76
N GLU A 132 5.72 -1.32 22.41
CA GLU A 132 4.85 -2.34 21.83
C GLU A 132 4.11 -1.82 20.58
N LYS A 133 3.51 -0.63 20.67
CA LYS A 133 2.83 -0.01 19.53
C LYS A 133 3.81 0.32 18.40
N LEU A 134 4.99 0.85 18.73
CA LEU A 134 6.04 1.14 17.75
C LEU A 134 6.50 -0.13 17.04
N THR A 135 6.70 -1.23 17.77
CA THR A 135 7.08 -2.53 17.20
C THR A 135 6.02 -3.06 16.25
N ARG A 136 4.74 -2.96 16.64
CA ARG A 136 3.62 -3.37 15.79
C ARG A 136 3.53 -2.54 14.51
N GLU A 137 3.61 -1.21 14.63
CA GLU A 137 3.52 -0.31 13.47
C GLU A 137 4.73 -0.44 12.55
N PHE A 138 5.95 -0.59 13.09
CA PHE A 138 7.14 -0.85 12.28
C PHE A 138 7.04 -2.18 11.54
N THR A 139 6.53 -3.21 12.21
CA THR A 139 6.29 -4.51 11.57
C THR A 139 5.28 -4.37 10.43
N SER A 140 4.12 -3.75 10.64
CA SER A 140 3.13 -3.54 9.56
C SER A 140 3.67 -2.62 8.46
N PHE A 141 4.50 -1.64 8.79
CA PHE A 141 5.18 -0.78 7.82
C PHE A 141 6.13 -1.57 6.90
N LEU A 142 6.85 -2.57 7.41
CA LEU A 142 7.70 -3.41 6.57
C LEU A 142 6.88 -4.42 5.77
N LEU A 143 5.88 -5.04 6.39
CA LEU A 143 5.20 -6.20 5.81
C LEU A 143 4.06 -5.80 4.84
N ASP A 144 3.29 -4.79 5.18
CA ASP A 144 2.09 -4.38 4.44
C ASP A 144 2.33 -3.10 3.65
N ASP A 145 1.37 -2.69 2.81
CA ASP A 145 1.32 -1.34 2.22
C ASP A 145 0.55 -0.36 3.12
N SER A 146 0.51 -0.61 4.44
CA SER A 146 -0.15 0.34 5.35
C SER A 146 0.67 1.63 5.45
N PHE A 147 0.00 2.76 5.27
CA PHE A 147 0.58 4.11 5.33
C PHE A 147 0.14 4.90 6.57
N ASN A 148 -0.68 4.29 7.43
CA ASN A 148 -1.39 4.98 8.51
C ASN A 148 -0.99 4.42 9.88
N GLY A 149 -0.49 5.28 10.74
CA GLY A 149 -0.06 4.94 12.11
C GLY A 149 0.64 6.13 12.75
N ASP A 150 0.56 6.24 14.07
CA ASP A 150 1.09 7.39 14.81
C ASP A 150 2.62 7.52 14.66
N TYR A 151 3.31 6.41 14.42
CA TYR A 151 4.75 6.36 14.23
C TYR A 151 5.18 6.37 12.75
N SER A 152 4.25 6.43 11.79
CA SER A 152 4.57 6.33 10.36
C SER A 152 5.55 7.40 9.88
N SER A 153 5.42 8.63 10.38
CA SER A 153 6.36 9.72 10.08
C SER A 153 7.76 9.41 10.60
N VAL A 154 7.89 9.10 11.90
CA VAL A 154 9.21 8.86 12.52
C VAL A 154 9.88 7.59 11.99
N ILE A 155 9.13 6.54 11.67
CA ILE A 155 9.65 5.34 11.02
C ILE A 155 10.22 5.69 9.63
N SER A 156 9.51 6.53 8.88
CA SER A 156 9.95 6.94 7.54
C SER A 156 11.22 7.78 7.60
N LYS A 157 11.30 8.73 8.53
CA LYS A 157 12.51 9.52 8.77
C LYS A 157 13.70 8.65 9.18
N PHE A 158 13.49 7.70 10.11
CA PHE A 158 14.52 6.74 10.53
C PHE A 158 15.14 5.99 9.33
N ILE A 159 14.30 5.54 8.40
CA ILE A 159 14.78 4.82 7.22
C ILE A 159 15.57 5.74 6.28
N ILE A 160 15.07 6.96 6.04
CA ILE A 160 15.73 7.93 5.16
C ILE A 160 17.06 8.41 5.74
N GLU A 161 17.16 8.61 7.06
CA GLU A 161 18.43 8.99 7.70
C GLU A 161 19.54 7.94 7.60
N ASN A 162 19.15 6.68 7.42
CA ASN A 162 20.06 5.53 7.32
C ASN A 162 20.20 5.04 5.86
N ASP A 163 19.78 5.82 4.86
CA ASP A 163 19.82 5.47 3.44
C ASP A 163 21.23 5.28 2.86
N THR A 164 22.26 5.70 3.60
CA THR A 164 23.68 5.51 3.24
C THR A 164 24.32 4.31 3.95
N ASP A 165 23.65 3.70 4.94
CA ASP A 165 24.15 2.49 5.62
C ASP A 165 23.76 1.24 4.82
N VAL A 166 24.75 0.69 4.12
CA VAL A 166 24.60 -0.52 3.27
C VAL A 166 24.13 -1.73 4.09
N ASN A 167 24.60 -1.89 5.33
CA ASN A 167 24.22 -3.04 6.15
C ASN A 167 22.78 -2.90 6.66
N PHE A 168 22.39 -1.68 7.04
CA PHE A 168 21.02 -1.35 7.39
C PHE A 168 20.07 -1.65 6.21
N LEU A 169 20.36 -1.10 5.04
CA LEU A 169 19.55 -1.29 3.84
C LEU A 169 19.45 -2.76 3.44
N LYS A 170 20.57 -3.50 3.52
CA LYS A 170 20.56 -4.95 3.25
C LYS A 170 19.63 -5.70 4.21
N ASN A 171 19.68 -5.40 5.50
CA ASN A 171 18.86 -6.06 6.51
C ASN A 171 17.36 -5.77 6.31
N ILE A 172 16.99 -4.50 6.17
CA ILE A 172 15.59 -4.08 6.04
C ILE A 172 14.98 -4.55 4.71
N ASN A 173 15.76 -4.53 3.61
CA ASN A 173 15.29 -5.07 2.33
C ASN A 173 15.13 -6.58 2.40
N GLN A 174 16.04 -7.32 3.05
CA GLN A 174 15.90 -8.76 3.22
C GLN A 174 14.58 -9.13 3.93
N ILE A 175 14.19 -8.36 4.97
CA ILE A 175 12.89 -8.51 5.64
C ILE A 175 11.75 -8.22 4.66
N LYS A 176 11.80 -7.10 3.93
CA LYS A 176 10.76 -6.69 2.97
C LYS A 176 10.58 -7.71 1.84
N GLU A 177 11.67 -8.20 1.26
CA GLU A 177 11.66 -9.22 0.20
C GLU A 177 11.05 -10.54 0.71
N GLY A 178 11.37 -10.93 1.95
CA GLY A 178 10.74 -12.07 2.61
C GLY A 178 9.23 -11.88 2.79
N ALA A 179 8.80 -10.68 3.18
CA ALA A 179 7.39 -10.32 3.29
C ALA A 179 6.67 -10.38 1.95
N VAL A 180 7.28 -9.88 0.88
CA VAL A 180 6.74 -9.95 -0.48
C VAL A 180 6.59 -11.41 -0.92
N LEU A 181 7.62 -12.25 -0.73
CA LEU A 181 7.54 -13.69 -1.04
C LEU A 181 6.40 -14.38 -0.29
N PHE A 182 6.27 -14.09 1.00
CA PHE A 182 5.22 -14.66 1.83
C PHE A 182 3.82 -14.16 1.41
N SER A 183 3.68 -12.86 1.13
CA SER A 183 2.40 -12.28 0.69
C SER A 183 1.92 -12.90 -0.64
N GLY A 184 2.83 -13.35 -1.50
CA GLY A 184 2.50 -14.08 -2.74
C GLY A 184 1.82 -15.43 -2.52
N ILE A 185 1.95 -16.03 -1.33
CA ILE A 185 1.27 -17.26 -0.92
C ILE A 185 -0.21 -17.00 -0.63
N ASN A 186 -0.54 -15.81 -0.14
CA ASN A 186 -1.91 -15.41 0.16
C ASN A 186 -2.74 -15.38 -1.12
N TYR A 187 -4.03 -15.71 -1.02
CA TYR A 187 -4.98 -15.74 -2.15
C TYR A 187 -4.65 -16.76 -3.25
N THR A 188 -3.89 -17.81 -2.94
CA THR A 188 -3.58 -18.92 -3.86
C THR A 188 -4.00 -20.26 -3.26
N SER A 189 -4.84 -21.00 -3.97
CA SER A 189 -5.23 -22.38 -3.62
C SER A 189 -4.23 -23.43 -4.09
N ASP A 190 -3.40 -23.14 -5.09
CA ASP A 190 -2.42 -24.06 -5.68
C ASP A 190 -1.19 -23.32 -6.25
N ILE A 191 -0.08 -23.36 -5.51
CA ILE A 191 1.21 -22.74 -5.85
C ILE A 191 1.92 -23.51 -6.97
N SER A 192 1.54 -24.76 -7.26
CA SER A 192 2.13 -25.52 -8.38
C SER A 192 1.73 -24.97 -9.75
N LYS A 193 0.65 -24.18 -9.83
CA LYS A 193 0.13 -23.57 -11.06
C LYS A 193 0.29 -22.06 -11.03
N LEU A 194 1.53 -21.59 -11.13
CA LEU A 194 1.85 -20.17 -11.09
C LEU A 194 1.35 -19.39 -12.31
N THR A 195 1.31 -20.01 -13.51
CA THR A 195 0.83 -19.33 -14.72
C THR A 195 -0.68 -19.12 -14.71
N TRP A 196 -1.11 -17.88 -14.98
CA TRP A 196 -2.52 -17.54 -15.11
C TRP A 196 -3.07 -18.10 -16.42
N LYS A 197 -4.17 -18.87 -16.34
CA LYS A 197 -4.80 -19.52 -17.51
C LYS A 197 -6.17 -18.93 -17.86
N ASN A 198 -6.84 -18.33 -16.87
CA ASN A 198 -8.18 -17.79 -17.01
C ASN A 198 -8.11 -16.31 -17.30
N ASN A 199 -8.93 -15.84 -18.25
CA ASN A 199 -8.99 -14.43 -18.58
C ASN A 199 -9.50 -13.62 -17.38
N ILE A 200 -8.87 -12.46 -17.14
CA ILE A 200 -9.20 -11.54 -16.07
C ILE A 200 -9.21 -10.10 -16.58
N ASN A 201 -10.21 -9.35 -16.17
CA ASN A 201 -10.34 -7.93 -16.40
C ASN A 201 -9.96 -7.18 -15.12
N LEU A 202 -8.95 -6.33 -15.23
CA LEU A 202 -8.54 -5.39 -14.20
C LEU A 202 -9.19 -4.04 -14.49
N TYR A 203 -10.07 -3.58 -13.61
CA TYR A 203 -10.75 -2.29 -13.72
C TYR A 203 -9.94 -1.25 -12.95
N VAL A 204 -9.21 -0.40 -13.67
CA VAL A 204 -8.34 0.62 -13.07
C VAL A 204 -9.10 1.94 -12.89
N GLU A 205 -8.92 2.57 -11.73
CA GLU A 205 -9.49 3.88 -11.41
C GLU A 205 -8.66 5.04 -12.00
N THR A 206 -9.23 6.25 -11.99
CA THR A 206 -8.61 7.48 -12.55
C THR A 206 -7.21 7.73 -12.01
N GLU A 207 -6.96 7.52 -10.72
CA GLU A 207 -5.63 7.75 -10.12
C GLU A 207 -4.55 6.84 -10.70
N ILE A 208 -4.89 5.58 -11.01
CA ILE A 208 -3.97 4.60 -11.60
C ILE A 208 -3.58 5.03 -13.02
N LEU A 209 -4.56 5.53 -13.78
CA LEU A 209 -4.32 6.02 -15.14
C LEU A 209 -3.46 7.29 -15.14
N PHE A 210 -3.66 8.17 -14.16
CA PHE A 210 -2.82 9.36 -13.98
C PHE A 210 -1.42 9.03 -13.44
N HIS A 211 -1.27 7.98 -12.63
CA HIS A 211 0.05 7.44 -12.29
C HIS A 211 0.77 6.96 -13.55
N LEU A 212 0.14 6.14 -14.39
CA LEU A 212 0.71 5.65 -15.64
C LEU A 212 1.18 6.78 -16.58
N ALA A 213 0.39 7.85 -16.66
CA ALA A 213 0.71 9.02 -17.48
C ALA A 213 1.78 9.95 -16.87
N GLY A 214 2.19 9.71 -15.62
CA GLY A 214 3.15 10.54 -14.88
C GLY A 214 2.57 11.82 -14.29
N TYR A 215 1.26 12.03 -14.34
CA TYR A 215 0.64 13.25 -13.82
C TYR A 215 0.73 13.37 -12.29
N ASN A 216 0.74 12.23 -11.58
CA ASN A 216 0.90 12.22 -10.13
C ASN A 216 2.38 12.28 -9.68
N GLY A 217 3.35 12.32 -10.60
CA GLY A 217 4.78 12.29 -10.29
C GLY A 217 5.51 11.07 -10.85
N ILE A 218 6.84 11.16 -10.94
CA ILE A 218 7.71 10.14 -11.54
C ILE A 218 7.71 8.88 -10.68
N PHE A 219 7.66 9.05 -9.35
CA PHE A 219 7.60 7.93 -8.42
C PHE A 219 6.40 7.02 -8.70
N PHE A 220 5.20 7.59 -8.75
CA PHE A 220 3.99 6.82 -9.04
C PHE A 220 3.96 6.26 -10.45
N GLN A 221 4.53 6.99 -11.42
CA GLN A 221 4.70 6.47 -12.78
C GLN A 221 5.53 5.19 -12.80
N LYS A 222 6.60 5.15 -12.01
CA LYS A 222 7.45 3.97 -11.89
C LYS A 222 6.68 2.79 -11.31
N LEU A 223 5.88 3.00 -10.26
CA LEU A 223 5.02 1.95 -9.69
C LEU A 223 4.02 1.40 -10.71
N ALA A 224 3.35 2.28 -11.46
CA ALA A 224 2.43 1.88 -12.50
C ALA A 224 3.16 1.11 -13.62
N ASN A 225 4.31 1.59 -14.08
CA ASN A 225 5.11 0.92 -15.11
C ASN A 225 5.57 -0.48 -14.68
N ASP A 226 6.05 -0.64 -13.44
CA ASP A 226 6.45 -1.93 -12.88
C ASP A 226 5.27 -2.92 -12.93
N MET A 227 4.07 -2.50 -12.50
CA MET A 227 2.86 -3.32 -12.54
C MET A 227 2.47 -3.70 -13.99
N PHE A 228 2.40 -2.72 -14.90
CA PHE A 228 2.03 -2.94 -16.30
C PHE A 228 3.04 -3.81 -17.04
N GLN A 229 4.34 -3.71 -16.71
CA GLN A 229 5.37 -4.60 -17.24
C GLN A 229 5.12 -6.05 -16.82
N LEU A 230 4.84 -6.31 -15.54
CA LEU A 230 4.54 -7.67 -15.07
C LEU A 230 3.26 -8.24 -15.69
N ILE A 231 2.24 -7.38 -15.91
CA ILE A 231 1.04 -7.77 -16.65
C ILE A 231 1.39 -8.20 -18.08
N ASN A 232 2.24 -7.43 -18.77
CA ASN A 232 2.70 -7.76 -20.12
C ASN A 232 3.49 -9.06 -20.16
N GLU A 233 4.41 -9.28 -19.22
CA GLU A 233 5.16 -10.53 -19.10
C GLU A 233 4.24 -11.74 -18.87
N MET A 234 3.24 -11.61 -17.99
CA MET A 234 2.25 -12.68 -17.76
C MET A 234 1.45 -12.98 -19.03
N ASN A 235 1.03 -11.94 -19.76
CA ASN A 235 0.35 -12.11 -21.04
C ASN A 235 1.22 -12.78 -22.11
N GLN A 236 2.53 -12.51 -22.13
CA GLN A 236 3.47 -13.13 -23.07
C GLN A 236 3.70 -14.63 -22.80
N LYS A 237 3.49 -15.11 -21.56
CA LYS A 237 3.56 -16.56 -21.23
C LYS A 237 2.37 -17.37 -21.75
N SER A 238 1.37 -16.73 -22.36
CA SER A 238 0.18 -17.38 -22.90
C SER A 238 -0.02 -17.06 -24.37
N ASN A 239 -0.59 -18.01 -25.12
CA ASN A 239 -0.98 -17.81 -26.52
C ASN A 239 -2.17 -16.86 -26.69
N LYS A 240 -2.85 -16.53 -25.60
CA LYS A 240 -3.98 -15.59 -25.55
C LYS A 240 -3.70 -14.55 -24.49
N ARG A 241 -4.19 -13.33 -24.71
CA ARG A 241 -4.18 -12.30 -23.68
C ARG A 241 -5.03 -12.74 -22.50
N ILE A 242 -4.39 -12.95 -21.35
CA ILE A 242 -5.00 -13.43 -20.11
C ILE A 242 -5.49 -12.24 -19.29
N ILE A 243 -4.68 -11.19 -19.17
CA ILE A 243 -4.98 -10.01 -18.38
C ILE A 243 -5.35 -8.86 -19.33
N SER A 244 -6.58 -8.39 -19.21
CA SER A 244 -7.09 -7.19 -19.89
C SER A 244 -7.21 -6.05 -18.88
N ILE A 245 -6.82 -4.85 -19.28
CA ILE A 245 -6.87 -3.66 -18.43
C ILE A 245 -7.99 -2.78 -18.97
N ARG A 246 -8.97 -2.50 -18.12
CA ARG A 246 -10.17 -1.75 -18.49
C ARG A 246 -10.46 -0.64 -17.49
N TYR A 247 -11.32 0.31 -17.86
CA TYR A 247 -11.89 1.29 -16.93
C TYR A 247 -13.39 1.43 -17.19
N TYR A 248 -14.16 1.78 -16.15
CA TYR A 248 -15.61 1.98 -16.30
C TYR A 248 -15.92 3.33 -16.94
N LYS A 249 -17.15 3.49 -17.46
CA LYS A 249 -17.57 4.72 -18.13
C LYS A 249 -17.40 5.95 -17.23
N GLU A 250 -17.70 5.80 -15.95
CA GLU A 250 -17.52 6.83 -14.92
C GLU A 250 -16.08 7.35 -14.86
N VAL A 251 -15.08 6.47 -15.02
CA VAL A 251 -13.67 6.86 -15.08
C VAL A 251 -13.39 7.72 -16.31
N SER A 252 -14.03 7.42 -17.45
CA SER A 252 -13.90 8.26 -18.65
C SER A 252 -14.51 9.66 -18.46
N GLU A 253 -15.68 9.71 -17.81
CA GLU A 253 -16.38 10.96 -17.50
C GLU A 253 -15.58 11.80 -16.50
N ASP A 254 -14.97 11.16 -15.50
CA ASP A 254 -14.05 11.80 -14.55
C ASP A 254 -12.81 12.38 -15.24
N ILE A 255 -12.20 11.64 -16.17
CA ILE A 255 -11.04 12.11 -16.94
C ILE A 255 -11.42 13.33 -17.79
N ASP A 256 -12.56 13.27 -18.49
CA ASP A 256 -13.04 14.39 -19.29
C ASP A 256 -13.34 15.63 -18.44
N HIS A 257 -13.95 15.44 -17.27
CA HIS A 257 -14.16 16.51 -16.30
C HIS A 257 -12.84 17.12 -15.82
N PHE A 258 -11.82 16.29 -15.60
CA PHE A 258 -10.50 16.73 -15.14
C PHE A 258 -9.80 17.59 -16.20
N PHE A 259 -9.75 17.14 -17.46
CA PHE A 259 -9.18 17.94 -18.54
C PHE A 259 -10.00 19.19 -18.85
N GLY A 260 -11.33 19.13 -18.78
CA GLY A 260 -12.18 20.31 -18.92
C GLY A 260 -11.92 21.35 -17.82
N THR A 261 -11.68 20.89 -16.59
CA THR A 261 -11.28 21.79 -15.49
C THR A 261 -9.89 22.39 -15.71
N ALA A 262 -8.94 21.62 -16.24
CA ALA A 262 -7.61 22.13 -16.62
C ALA A 262 -7.71 23.25 -17.67
N GLU A 263 -8.59 23.11 -18.67
CA GLU A 263 -8.84 24.18 -19.65
C GLU A 263 -9.36 25.47 -18.99
N GLU A 264 -10.29 25.36 -18.04
CA GLU A 264 -10.82 26.51 -17.30
C GLU A 264 -9.77 27.18 -16.40
N ILE A 265 -8.84 26.39 -15.84
CA ILE A 265 -7.70 26.92 -15.09
C ILE A 265 -6.77 27.72 -16.01
N VAL A 266 -6.43 27.19 -17.18
CA VAL A 266 -5.56 27.88 -18.15
C VAL A 266 -6.21 29.16 -18.69
N LYS A 267 -7.54 29.22 -18.77
CA LYS A 267 -8.29 30.46 -19.10
C LYS A 267 -8.28 31.50 -17.98
N GLY A 268 -7.86 31.13 -16.76
CA GLY A 268 -7.92 31.98 -15.57
C GLY A 268 -9.29 32.01 -14.87
N ASN A 269 -10.22 31.12 -15.24
CA ASN A 269 -11.56 31.06 -14.65
C ASN A 269 -11.61 30.27 -13.34
N LYS A 270 -10.60 29.42 -13.10
CA LYS A 270 -10.45 28.57 -11.92
C LYS A 270 -9.00 28.56 -11.45
N ILE A 271 -8.80 28.24 -10.18
CA ILE A 271 -7.49 28.02 -9.58
C ILE A 271 -7.36 26.53 -9.27
N VAL A 272 -6.17 25.96 -9.42
CA VAL A 272 -5.92 24.57 -9.03
C VAL A 272 -6.14 24.43 -7.52
N ASP A 273 -6.82 23.38 -7.08
CA ASP A 273 -6.93 23.08 -5.65
C ASP A 273 -5.58 22.62 -5.07
N ILE A 274 -5.25 23.05 -3.85
CA ILE A 274 -4.03 22.61 -3.17
C ILE A 274 -4.05 21.10 -2.97
N GLY A 275 -2.93 20.44 -3.25
CA GLY A 275 -2.77 18.99 -3.13
C GLY A 275 -3.16 18.20 -4.39
N ASN A 276 -3.71 18.86 -5.42
CA ASN A 276 -4.01 18.20 -6.68
C ASN A 276 -2.80 18.18 -7.63
N VAL A 277 -1.84 17.29 -7.33
CA VAL A 277 -0.57 17.14 -8.07
C VAL A 277 -0.80 16.86 -9.55
N ALA A 278 -1.78 15.99 -9.88
CA ALA A 278 -2.14 15.70 -11.27
C ALA A 278 -2.60 16.94 -12.02
N MET A 279 -3.46 17.76 -11.41
CA MET A 279 -3.93 18.98 -12.06
C MET A 279 -2.78 19.97 -12.28
N ASP A 280 -1.93 20.17 -11.26
CA ASP A 280 -0.74 21.03 -11.39
C ASP A 280 0.18 20.56 -12.52
N GLU A 281 0.38 19.25 -12.71
CA GLU A 281 1.17 18.68 -13.81
C GLU A 281 0.48 18.85 -15.17
N ILE A 282 -0.84 18.69 -15.23
CA ILE A 282 -1.61 18.84 -16.47
C ILE A 282 -1.60 20.31 -16.93
N VAL A 283 -1.78 21.28 -16.04
CA VAL A 283 -1.77 22.70 -16.44
C VAL A 283 -0.36 23.26 -16.62
N ARG A 284 0.68 22.57 -16.13
CA ARG A 284 2.08 23.01 -16.27
C ARG A 284 2.44 23.26 -17.72
N ASP A 285 3.14 24.34 -17.99
CA ASP A 285 3.59 24.74 -19.33
C ASP A 285 2.45 24.89 -20.37
N CYS A 286 1.19 24.99 -19.93
CA CYS A 286 0.05 25.28 -20.80
C CYS A 286 -0.22 26.79 -20.80
N SER A 287 -0.13 27.41 -21.98
CA SER A 287 -0.45 28.84 -22.15
C SER A 287 -1.86 29.04 -22.71
N THR A 288 -2.42 28.02 -23.35
CA THR A 288 -3.73 28.06 -24.00
C THR A 288 -4.50 26.75 -23.75
N PRO A 289 -5.85 26.76 -23.87
CA PRO A 289 -6.64 25.52 -23.82
C PRO A 289 -6.22 24.47 -24.86
N ALA A 290 -5.65 24.89 -25.99
CA ALA A 290 -5.12 23.98 -27.00
C ALA A 290 -3.96 23.11 -26.46
N ASP A 291 -3.15 23.64 -25.55
CA ASP A 291 -2.06 22.89 -24.91
C ASP A 291 -2.60 21.77 -24.03
N VAL A 292 -3.72 22.03 -23.32
CA VAL A 292 -4.42 21.04 -22.51
C VAL A 292 -5.03 19.94 -23.40
N ILE A 293 -5.62 20.31 -24.54
CA ILE A 293 -6.13 19.34 -25.53
C ILE A 293 -5.00 18.45 -26.05
N ASN A 294 -3.82 19.01 -26.32
CA ASN A 294 -2.64 18.24 -26.72
C ASN A 294 -2.18 17.25 -25.64
N LYS A 295 -2.20 17.66 -24.36
CA LYS A 295 -1.92 16.75 -23.24
C LYS A 295 -2.96 15.64 -23.12
N ARG A 296 -4.25 15.93 -23.30
CA ARG A 296 -5.31 14.91 -23.36
C ARG A 296 -5.07 13.91 -24.49
N ALA A 297 -4.69 14.38 -25.68
CA ALA A 297 -4.38 13.51 -26.80
C ALA A 297 -3.18 12.59 -26.52
N ARG A 298 -2.12 13.11 -25.85
CA ARG A 298 -0.99 12.31 -25.39
C ARG A 298 -1.41 11.28 -24.35
N PHE A 299 -2.24 11.67 -23.38
CA PHE A 299 -2.81 10.76 -22.39
C PHE A 299 -3.57 9.60 -23.06
N THR A 300 -4.46 9.88 -24.00
CA THR A 300 -5.15 8.84 -24.78
C THR A 300 -4.18 7.92 -25.54
N SER A 301 -3.08 8.48 -26.07
CA SER A 301 -2.04 7.67 -26.72
C SER A 301 -1.35 6.71 -25.75
N ILE A 302 -1.04 7.16 -24.53
CA ILE A 302 -0.46 6.32 -23.46
C ILE A 302 -1.40 5.16 -23.14
N LEU A 303 -2.69 5.43 -22.95
CA LEU A 303 -3.69 4.37 -22.69
C LEU A 303 -3.71 3.32 -23.81
N LYS A 304 -3.68 3.75 -25.07
CA LYS A 304 -3.64 2.84 -26.23
C LYS A 304 -2.36 2.00 -26.27
N GLN A 305 -1.20 2.60 -26.00
CA GLN A 305 0.08 1.88 -25.97
C GLN A 305 0.09 0.76 -24.92
N HIS A 306 -0.52 1.00 -23.76
CA HIS A 306 -0.69 0.00 -22.70
C HIS A 306 -1.92 -0.90 -22.90
N SER A 307 -2.62 -0.75 -24.03
CA SER A 307 -3.85 -1.49 -24.35
C SER A 307 -4.90 -1.41 -23.23
N VAL A 308 -5.06 -0.24 -22.66
CA VAL A 308 -6.13 0.11 -21.73
C VAL A 308 -7.34 0.54 -22.55
N SER A 309 -8.52 0.00 -22.25
CA SER A 309 -9.75 0.32 -22.95
C SER A 309 -10.92 0.52 -22.01
N GLU A 310 -11.93 1.26 -22.43
CA GLU A 310 -13.19 1.32 -21.68
C GLU A 310 -13.85 -0.07 -21.61
N ALA A 311 -14.53 -0.35 -20.51
CA ALA A 311 -15.31 -1.56 -20.31
C ALA A 311 -16.58 -1.56 -21.18
N ASP A 312 -17.09 -2.74 -21.48
CA ASP A 312 -18.33 -2.87 -22.25
C ASP A 312 -19.50 -2.31 -21.44
N SER A 313 -20.40 -1.57 -22.11
CA SER A 313 -21.57 -1.00 -21.45
C SER A 313 -22.49 -2.09 -20.92
N LEU A 314 -22.82 -2.01 -19.63
CA LEU A 314 -23.77 -2.89 -18.96
C LEU A 314 -24.65 -2.07 -18.02
N ASN A 315 -25.95 -2.34 -17.99
CA ASN A 315 -26.84 -1.78 -16.98
C ASN A 315 -26.72 -2.60 -15.69
N TYR A 316 -25.76 -2.26 -14.84
CA TYR A 316 -25.53 -2.98 -13.57
C TYR A 316 -26.71 -2.93 -12.59
N TYR A 317 -27.65 -2.00 -12.76
CA TYR A 317 -28.82 -1.84 -11.89
C TYR A 317 -30.12 -2.35 -12.52
N SER A 318 -30.04 -3.11 -13.62
CA SER A 318 -31.21 -3.78 -14.18
C SER A 318 -31.81 -4.80 -13.19
N PRO A 319 -33.13 -5.04 -13.22
CA PRO A 319 -33.80 -5.99 -12.32
C PRO A 319 -33.15 -7.38 -12.25
N GLU A 320 -32.54 -7.85 -13.33
CA GLU A 320 -31.82 -9.13 -13.37
C GLU A 320 -30.62 -9.24 -12.40
N TYR A 321 -30.01 -8.12 -11.99
CA TYR A 321 -28.85 -8.09 -11.11
C TYR A 321 -29.15 -7.59 -9.69
N HIS A 322 -30.42 -7.31 -9.36
CA HIS A 322 -30.78 -6.76 -8.05
C HIS A 322 -30.32 -7.63 -6.88
N ASN A 323 -30.38 -8.96 -7.03
CA ASN A 323 -29.94 -9.91 -6.00
C ASN A 323 -28.40 -9.97 -5.83
N PHE A 324 -27.63 -9.35 -6.73
CA PHE A 324 -26.17 -9.27 -6.64
C PHE A 324 -25.69 -7.91 -6.14
N ASN A 325 -26.62 -6.99 -5.88
CA ASN A 325 -26.27 -5.66 -5.42
C ASN A 325 -25.74 -5.70 -3.98
N ILE A 326 -24.60 -5.07 -3.74
CA ILE A 326 -23.97 -4.99 -2.40
C ILE A 326 -24.03 -3.58 -1.81
N GLU A 327 -24.70 -2.64 -2.46
CA GLU A 327 -24.86 -1.29 -1.95
C GLU A 327 -26.04 -1.23 -0.97
N SER A 328 -25.76 -0.80 0.26
CA SER A 328 -26.80 -0.57 1.26
C SER A 328 -26.56 0.71 2.03
N GLN A 329 -27.62 1.23 2.66
CA GLN A 329 -27.50 2.37 3.56
C GLN A 329 -26.68 2.04 4.81
N GLU A 330 -26.76 0.79 5.29
CA GLU A 330 -25.96 0.30 6.42
C GLU A 330 -24.45 0.37 6.14
N ILE A 331 -24.02 0.06 4.91
CA ILE A 331 -22.62 0.17 4.51
C ILE A 331 -22.18 1.64 4.48
N VAL A 332 -23.02 2.54 3.98
CA VAL A 332 -22.74 3.99 3.96
C VAL A 332 -22.49 4.50 5.38
N GLU A 333 -23.34 4.10 6.32
CA GLU A 333 -23.25 4.48 7.73
C GLU A 333 -22.02 3.86 8.41
N LYS A 334 -21.76 2.56 8.17
CA LYS A 334 -20.61 1.83 8.73
C LYS A 334 -19.26 2.48 8.42
N TYR A 335 -19.08 3.00 7.19
CA TYR A 335 -17.82 3.63 6.78
C TYR A 335 -17.85 5.16 6.79
N GLY A 336 -18.93 5.77 7.29
CA GLY A 336 -19.09 7.23 7.34
C GLY A 336 -18.91 7.88 5.98
N LEU A 337 -19.50 7.29 4.94
CA LEU A 337 -19.42 7.84 3.58
C LEU A 337 -20.38 9.03 3.49
N ALA A 338 -19.88 10.19 3.04
CA ALA A 338 -20.76 11.31 2.71
C ALA A 338 -21.74 10.87 1.61
N THR A 339 -23.02 11.17 1.76
CA THR A 339 -24.09 10.71 0.84
C THR A 339 -23.79 11.07 -0.62
N GLU A 340 -23.22 12.25 -0.85
CA GLU A 340 -22.79 12.76 -2.16
C GLU A 340 -21.62 12.01 -2.80
N ASN A 341 -20.82 11.29 -2.00
CA ASN A 341 -19.65 10.54 -2.46
C ASN A 341 -19.86 9.02 -2.43
N LYS A 342 -21.06 8.54 -2.04
CA LYS A 342 -21.37 7.10 -1.96
C LYS A 342 -21.01 6.38 -3.25
N GLU A 343 -21.41 6.93 -4.38
CA GLU A 343 -21.20 6.33 -5.70
C GLU A 343 -19.70 6.15 -5.99
N LYS A 344 -18.87 7.14 -5.64
CA LYS A 344 -17.42 7.09 -5.84
C LYS A 344 -16.75 5.90 -5.13
N TYR A 345 -17.26 5.47 -3.97
CA TYR A 345 -16.62 4.44 -3.16
C TYR A 345 -17.16 3.03 -3.39
N LEU A 346 -18.46 2.88 -3.70
CA LEU A 346 -19.12 1.58 -3.74
C LEU A 346 -19.46 1.07 -5.14
N LYS A 347 -19.65 1.98 -6.10
CA LYS A 347 -20.22 1.63 -7.42
C LYS A 347 -19.37 0.60 -8.16
N HIS A 348 -18.06 0.82 -8.25
CA HIS A 348 -17.16 -0.10 -8.96
C HIS A 348 -16.94 -1.44 -8.21
N LEU A 349 -17.04 -1.45 -6.87
CA LEU A 349 -17.08 -2.69 -6.10
C LEU A 349 -18.34 -3.48 -6.40
N ASN A 350 -19.49 -2.80 -6.46
CA ASN A 350 -20.77 -3.40 -6.79
C ASN A 350 -20.78 -3.97 -8.21
N TYR A 351 -20.25 -3.24 -9.19
CA TYR A 351 -20.11 -3.68 -10.58
C TYR A 351 -19.28 -4.96 -10.66
N THR A 352 -18.17 -4.99 -9.94
CA THR A 352 -17.28 -6.15 -9.87
C THR A 352 -17.98 -7.35 -9.23
N ASN A 353 -18.76 -7.15 -8.16
CA ASN A 353 -19.53 -8.22 -7.54
C ASN A 353 -20.58 -8.78 -8.50
N ILE A 354 -21.36 -7.91 -9.15
CA ILE A 354 -22.36 -8.29 -10.15
C ILE A 354 -21.73 -9.11 -11.27
N LEU A 355 -20.58 -8.67 -11.80
CA LEU A 355 -19.88 -9.39 -12.86
C LEU A 355 -19.40 -10.77 -12.40
N ARG A 356 -18.80 -10.89 -11.21
CA ARG A 356 -18.39 -12.18 -10.65
C ARG A 356 -19.59 -13.13 -10.49
N LYS A 357 -20.73 -12.65 -10.00
CA LYS A 357 -21.95 -13.47 -9.83
C LYS A 357 -22.58 -13.83 -11.17
N LYS A 358 -22.66 -12.89 -12.11
CA LYS A 358 -23.13 -13.12 -13.49
C LYS A 358 -22.32 -14.20 -14.20
N ASP A 359 -21.01 -14.22 -13.98
CA ASP A 359 -20.08 -15.20 -14.56
C ASP A 359 -20.04 -16.53 -13.79
N ASN A 360 -20.92 -16.73 -12.81
CA ASN A 360 -21.01 -17.90 -11.94
C ASN A 360 -19.68 -18.22 -11.21
N ILE A 361 -18.94 -17.19 -10.81
CA ILE A 361 -17.70 -17.35 -10.05
C ILE A 361 -18.05 -17.68 -8.60
N ASN A 362 -17.65 -18.88 -8.16
CA ASN A 362 -17.79 -19.26 -6.76
C ASN A 362 -16.89 -18.35 -5.91
N SER A 363 -17.50 -17.71 -4.91
CA SER A 363 -16.80 -16.82 -3.99
C SER A 363 -16.11 -17.60 -2.87
N GLU A 364 -16.46 -18.87 -2.65
CA GLU A 364 -15.80 -19.77 -1.70
C GLU A 364 -14.41 -20.16 -2.25
N ASN A 365 -13.37 -19.89 -1.48
CA ASN A 365 -11.96 -20.21 -1.78
C ASN A 365 -11.45 -19.62 -3.11
N LEU A 366 -11.93 -18.41 -3.43
CA LEU A 366 -11.63 -17.71 -4.68
C LEU A 366 -10.20 -17.19 -4.69
N SER A 367 -9.38 -17.74 -5.58
CA SER A 367 -8.01 -17.24 -5.81
C SER A 367 -8.02 -15.97 -6.68
N LEU A 368 -6.98 -15.11 -6.55
CA LEU A 368 -6.92 -13.87 -7.34
C LEU A 368 -6.95 -14.13 -8.86
N LYS A 369 -6.20 -15.14 -9.33
CA LYS A 369 -6.11 -15.52 -10.75
C LYS A 369 -7.41 -16.09 -11.33
N ASP A 370 -8.32 -16.55 -10.46
CA ASP A 370 -9.62 -17.11 -10.85
C ASP A 370 -10.76 -16.11 -10.67
N SER A 371 -10.48 -14.91 -10.14
CA SER A 371 -11.49 -13.91 -9.81
C SER A 371 -12.21 -13.28 -11.00
N LYS A 372 -11.63 -13.39 -12.21
CA LYS A 372 -12.07 -12.80 -13.51
C LYS A 372 -12.29 -11.29 -13.57
N HIS A 373 -12.68 -10.65 -12.48
CA HIS A 373 -13.02 -9.24 -12.39
C HIS A 373 -12.44 -8.69 -11.10
N LEU A 374 -11.66 -7.62 -11.19
CA LEU A 374 -10.94 -7.06 -10.05
C LEU A 374 -10.72 -5.57 -10.25
N VAL A 375 -11.02 -4.75 -9.23
CA VAL A 375 -10.72 -3.32 -9.24
C VAL A 375 -9.29 -3.08 -8.76
N ILE A 376 -8.59 -2.16 -9.40
CA ILE A 376 -7.27 -1.69 -8.99
C ILE A 376 -7.36 -0.22 -8.61
N THR A 377 -7.07 0.07 -7.34
CA THR A 377 -7.18 1.42 -6.77
C THR A 377 -6.19 1.63 -5.63
N GLU A 378 -5.78 2.88 -5.41
CA GLU A 378 -4.99 3.28 -4.23
C GLU A 378 -5.86 3.96 -3.14
N VAL A 379 -7.19 4.01 -3.34
CA VAL A 379 -8.10 4.61 -2.36
C VAL A 379 -8.31 3.66 -1.18
N GLY A 380 -7.65 3.96 -0.05
CA GLY A 380 -7.64 3.12 1.15
C GLY A 380 -9.03 2.73 1.68
N LYS A 381 -10.04 3.63 1.60
CA LYS A 381 -11.43 3.29 1.97
C LYS A 381 -12.04 2.21 1.07
N ILE A 382 -11.79 2.25 -0.24
CA ILE A 382 -12.29 1.24 -1.19
C ILE A 382 -11.63 -0.11 -0.90
N LEU A 383 -10.31 -0.11 -0.69
CA LEU A 383 -9.55 -1.32 -0.34
C LEU A 383 -10.02 -1.94 0.99
N GLN A 384 -10.33 -1.11 1.99
CA GLN A 384 -10.88 -1.58 3.26
C GLN A 384 -12.24 -2.26 3.06
N MET A 385 -13.17 -1.62 2.36
CA MET A 385 -14.49 -2.19 2.09
C MET A 385 -14.41 -3.48 1.27
N ALA A 386 -13.56 -3.50 0.23
CA ALA A 386 -13.36 -4.67 -0.61
C ALA A 386 -12.87 -5.90 0.16
N ASN A 387 -12.01 -5.70 1.17
CA ASN A 387 -11.59 -6.77 2.07
C ASN A 387 -12.70 -7.15 3.06
N ASP A 388 -13.43 -6.18 3.59
CA ASP A 388 -14.49 -6.42 4.56
C ASP A 388 -15.64 -7.24 3.99
N PHE A 389 -15.97 -7.06 2.70
CA PHE A 389 -16.95 -7.89 2.00
C PHE A 389 -16.55 -9.37 1.87
N ASN A 390 -15.28 -9.70 2.13
CA ASN A 390 -14.78 -11.08 2.09
C ASN A 390 -14.60 -11.71 3.47
N LYS A 391 -14.74 -10.96 4.57
CA LYS A 391 -14.35 -11.37 5.94
C LYS A 391 -15.11 -12.57 6.50
N GLU A 392 -16.24 -12.94 5.93
CA GLU A 392 -17.07 -14.06 6.42
C GLU A 392 -16.50 -15.45 6.05
N ASN A 393 -15.41 -15.52 5.27
CA ASN A 393 -14.78 -16.79 4.90
C ASN A 393 -13.51 -17.03 5.73
N GLU A 394 -13.36 -18.26 6.26
CA GLU A 394 -12.17 -18.67 7.02
C GLU A 394 -10.89 -18.69 6.16
N ASP A 395 -11.03 -18.86 4.84
CA ASP A 395 -9.95 -18.87 3.86
C ASP A 395 -9.74 -17.49 3.19
N LEU A 396 -8.48 -17.18 2.83
CA LEU A 396 -8.06 -15.94 2.16
C LEU A 396 -8.65 -15.81 0.73
N ASN A 397 -9.87 -15.29 0.62
CA ASN A 397 -10.57 -15.03 -0.64
C ASN A 397 -10.13 -13.74 -1.33
N ALA A 398 -10.08 -13.76 -2.66
CA ALA A 398 -9.74 -12.62 -3.51
C ALA A 398 -10.73 -11.44 -3.31
N PRO A 399 -10.28 -10.28 -2.80
CA PRO A 399 -11.15 -9.11 -2.59
C PRO A 399 -11.68 -8.57 -3.91
N LEU A 400 -12.72 -7.72 -3.83
CA LEU A 400 -13.28 -7.05 -5.00
C LEU A 400 -12.32 -6.00 -5.59
N ALA A 401 -11.41 -5.45 -4.76
CA ALA A 401 -10.39 -4.49 -5.15
C ALA A 401 -9.06 -4.77 -4.45
N ILE A 402 -7.95 -4.43 -5.11
CA ILE A 402 -6.59 -4.46 -4.55
C ILE A 402 -5.77 -3.25 -5.02
N SER A 403 -4.66 -2.97 -4.33
CA SER A 403 -3.69 -1.95 -4.74
C SER A 403 -2.80 -2.43 -5.89
N MET A 404 -2.10 -1.48 -6.56
CA MET A 404 -1.06 -1.80 -7.54
C MET A 404 0.04 -2.65 -6.91
N SER A 405 0.43 -2.34 -5.68
CA SER A 405 1.47 -3.07 -4.96
C SER A 405 1.04 -4.51 -4.66
N SER A 406 -0.21 -4.74 -4.23
CA SER A 406 -0.76 -6.08 -4.04
C SER A 406 -0.74 -6.90 -5.34
N LEU A 407 -1.14 -6.29 -6.46
CA LEU A 407 -1.10 -6.96 -7.77
C LEU A 407 0.34 -7.22 -8.23
N THR A 408 1.24 -6.27 -8.01
CA THR A 408 2.66 -6.36 -8.34
C THR A 408 3.33 -7.51 -7.59
N ASN A 409 3.15 -7.59 -6.27
CA ASN A 409 3.62 -8.68 -5.43
C ASN A 409 3.11 -10.03 -5.95
N ARG A 410 1.82 -10.09 -6.29
CA ARG A 410 1.19 -11.30 -6.77
C ARG A 410 1.72 -11.76 -8.12
N LEU A 411 1.83 -10.86 -9.10
CA LEU A 411 2.38 -11.18 -10.41
C LEU A 411 3.85 -11.55 -10.32
N TRP A 412 4.62 -10.87 -9.48
CA TRP A 412 6.03 -11.18 -9.23
C TRP A 412 6.22 -12.63 -8.75
N PHE A 413 5.41 -13.03 -7.78
CA PHE A 413 5.39 -14.39 -7.25
C PHE A 413 4.97 -15.40 -8.32
N ASP A 414 3.86 -15.16 -9.01
CA ASP A 414 3.32 -16.07 -10.04
C ASP A 414 4.18 -16.13 -11.32
N LEU A 415 5.02 -15.13 -11.55
CA LEU A 415 6.03 -15.18 -12.61
C LEU A 415 7.30 -15.92 -12.19
N ASN A 416 7.45 -16.26 -10.91
CA ASN A 416 8.61 -16.91 -10.31
C ASN A 416 9.92 -16.16 -10.56
N LYS A 417 9.90 -14.82 -10.44
CA LYS A 417 11.06 -13.97 -10.81
C LYS A 417 12.20 -14.00 -9.78
N GLY A 418 11.96 -14.51 -8.57
CA GLY A 418 12.95 -14.47 -7.47
C GLY A 418 13.30 -13.04 -7.09
N PHE A 419 14.44 -12.80 -6.45
CA PHE A 419 14.89 -11.45 -6.06
C PHE A 419 16.34 -11.16 -6.49
N GLY A 420 16.92 -12.04 -7.30
CA GLY A 420 18.22 -11.83 -7.96
C GLY A 420 18.10 -11.20 -9.36
N SER A 421 16.90 -10.77 -9.76
CA SER A 421 16.64 -10.10 -11.04
C SER A 421 17.27 -8.71 -11.08
N GLU A 422 17.75 -8.27 -12.24
CA GLU A 422 18.35 -6.94 -12.43
C GLU A 422 17.38 -5.77 -12.16
N HIS A 423 16.06 -6.00 -12.27
CA HIS A 423 15.02 -4.99 -12.07
C HIS A 423 13.98 -5.45 -11.05
N LEU A 424 14.13 -4.99 -9.80
CA LEU A 424 13.13 -5.18 -8.74
C LEU A 424 12.06 -4.08 -8.81
N PRO A 425 10.77 -4.43 -8.63
CA PRO A 425 9.69 -3.46 -8.51
C PRO A 425 9.95 -2.45 -7.40
N SER A 426 9.58 -1.21 -7.67
CA SER A 426 9.82 -0.08 -6.77
C SER A 426 8.98 -0.18 -5.49
N THR A 427 7.86 -0.91 -5.53
CA THR A 427 7.04 -1.26 -4.36
C THR A 427 7.80 -2.10 -3.32
N PHE A 428 8.90 -2.75 -3.71
CA PHE A 428 9.71 -3.57 -2.79
C PHE A 428 10.79 -2.74 -2.10
N ASN A 429 11.04 -1.51 -2.55
CA ASN A 429 12.06 -0.65 -1.97
C ASN A 429 11.49 0.10 -0.76
N ILE A 430 12.03 -0.19 0.43
CA ILE A 430 11.52 0.43 1.65
C ILE A 430 11.82 1.92 1.75
N LEU A 431 12.93 2.39 1.17
CA LEU A 431 13.29 3.80 1.15
C LEU A 431 12.26 4.61 0.35
N GLU A 432 11.88 4.08 -0.81
CA GLU A 432 10.84 4.66 -1.64
C GLU A 432 9.48 4.70 -0.93
N LYS A 433 9.15 3.62 -0.19
CA LYS A 433 7.95 3.60 0.66
C LYS A 433 8.00 4.70 1.72
N SER A 434 9.14 4.90 2.39
CA SER A 434 9.32 5.96 3.39
C SER A 434 9.12 7.36 2.82
N ARG A 435 9.65 7.62 1.61
CA ARG A 435 9.42 8.88 0.89
C ARG A 435 7.94 9.11 0.58
N LEU A 436 7.26 8.08 0.08
CA LEU A 436 5.83 8.14 -0.21
C LEU A 436 4.99 8.47 1.04
N VAL A 437 5.30 7.82 2.17
CA VAL A 437 4.59 8.02 3.44
C VAL A 437 4.72 9.47 3.90
N LEU A 438 5.94 10.03 3.90
CA LEU A 438 6.16 11.42 4.30
C LEU A 438 5.47 12.41 3.36
N SER A 439 5.55 12.19 2.04
CA SER A 439 4.85 13.03 1.05
C SER A 439 3.33 13.04 1.28
N ASN A 440 2.73 11.89 1.59
CA ASN A 440 1.31 11.78 1.90
C ASN A 440 0.94 12.50 3.20
N ILE A 441 1.73 12.32 4.27
CA ILE A 441 1.50 13.01 5.55
C ILE A 441 1.60 14.53 5.38
N LEU A 442 2.58 14.99 4.62
CA LEU A 442 2.78 16.40 4.30
C LEU A 442 1.59 16.97 3.52
N THR A 443 1.17 16.28 2.45
CA THR A 443 0.02 16.66 1.63
C THR A 443 -1.26 16.75 2.47
N GLN A 444 -1.52 15.77 3.34
CA GLN A 444 -2.68 15.81 4.23
C GLN A 444 -2.61 16.95 5.25
N THR A 445 -1.43 17.24 5.77
CA THR A 445 -1.21 18.33 6.75
C THR A 445 -1.44 19.69 6.11
N VAL A 446 -0.89 19.90 4.91
CA VAL A 446 -1.06 21.11 4.10
C VAL A 446 -2.53 21.28 3.67
N ALA A 447 -3.20 20.21 3.23
CA ALA A 447 -4.61 20.25 2.84
C ALA A 447 -5.53 20.66 4.00
N LYS A 448 -5.33 20.07 5.20
CA LYS A 448 -6.07 20.47 6.42
C LYS A 448 -5.87 21.95 6.75
N GLN A 449 -4.66 22.47 6.55
CA GLN A 449 -4.40 23.89 6.78
C GLN A 449 -5.04 24.77 5.72
N TYR A 450 -5.01 24.36 4.45
CA TYR A 450 -5.69 25.05 3.37
C TYR A 450 -7.20 25.18 3.64
N ASP A 451 -7.85 24.11 4.10
CA ASP A 451 -9.27 24.13 4.48
C ASP A 451 -9.54 25.16 5.60
N LYS A 452 -8.68 25.24 6.62
CA LYS A 452 -8.77 26.25 7.68
C LYS A 452 -8.62 27.68 7.13
N VAL A 453 -7.65 27.92 6.26
CA VAL A 453 -7.45 29.23 5.61
C VAL A 453 -8.69 29.62 4.82
N LYS A 454 -9.26 28.69 4.05
CA LYS A 454 -10.49 28.90 3.26
C LYS A 454 -11.69 29.19 4.15
N GLU A 455 -11.82 28.52 5.29
CA GLU A 455 -12.86 28.81 6.29
C GLU A 455 -12.70 30.20 6.92
N SER A 456 -11.48 30.59 7.33
CA SER A 456 -11.22 31.91 7.89
C SER A 456 -11.51 33.04 6.89
N TYR A 457 -11.19 32.84 5.61
CA TYR A 457 -11.60 33.77 4.55
C TYR A 457 -13.13 33.86 4.43
N LYS A 458 -13.84 32.71 4.41
CA LYS A 458 -15.32 32.70 4.38
C LYS A 458 -15.96 33.39 5.59
N LYS A 459 -15.29 33.38 6.75
CA LYS A 459 -15.71 34.09 7.97
C LYS A 459 -15.37 35.58 7.96
N GLY A 460 -14.66 36.07 6.94
CA GLY A 460 -14.19 37.46 6.85
C GLY A 460 -13.00 37.79 7.75
N GLU A 461 -12.30 36.78 8.28
CA GLU A 461 -11.13 36.92 9.16
C GLU A 461 -9.83 37.17 8.38
N LEU A 462 -9.84 36.95 7.07
CA LEU A 462 -8.73 37.12 6.14
C LEU A 462 -9.18 37.96 4.95
N SER A 463 -8.28 38.80 4.43
CA SER A 463 -8.49 39.44 3.14
C SER A 463 -8.24 38.46 1.98
N GLU A 464 -8.63 38.85 0.77
CA GLU A 464 -8.33 38.07 -0.44
C GLU A 464 -6.82 38.00 -0.71
N ASP A 465 -6.07 39.06 -0.41
CA ASP A 465 -4.61 39.08 -0.49
C ASP A 465 -4.00 38.10 0.52
N ASP A 466 -4.50 38.07 1.76
CA ASP A 466 -4.04 37.11 2.78
C ASP A 466 -4.34 35.67 2.34
N LEU A 467 -5.53 35.41 1.76
CA LEU A 467 -5.88 34.10 1.23
C LEU A 467 -4.88 33.66 0.15
N ASN A 468 -4.61 34.53 -0.83
CA ASN A 468 -3.70 34.23 -1.93
C ASN A 468 -2.27 33.97 -1.44
N GLU A 469 -1.76 34.79 -0.51
CA GLU A 469 -0.42 34.60 0.05
C GLU A 469 -0.31 33.28 0.84
N ASN A 470 -1.32 32.96 1.66
CA ASN A 470 -1.37 31.67 2.36
C ASN A 470 -1.37 30.49 1.38
N ILE A 471 -2.13 30.58 0.27
CA ILE A 471 -2.17 29.54 -0.75
C ILE A 471 -0.78 29.33 -1.38
N ILE A 472 -0.08 30.41 -1.70
CA ILE A 472 1.27 30.36 -2.28
C ILE A 472 2.24 29.70 -1.29
N GLU A 473 2.22 30.11 -0.03
CA GLU A 473 3.10 29.56 1.00
C GLU A 473 2.80 28.08 1.31
N LEU A 474 1.53 27.68 1.33
CA LEU A 474 1.14 26.29 1.52
C LEU A 474 1.60 25.41 0.34
N ARG A 475 1.53 25.91 -0.89
CA ARG A 475 2.02 25.19 -2.07
C ARG A 475 3.52 24.91 -2.02
N LYS A 476 4.33 25.88 -1.58
CA LYS A 476 5.79 25.73 -1.44
C LYS A 476 6.18 24.63 -0.43
N LYS A 477 5.26 24.25 0.45
CA LYS A 477 5.47 23.25 1.50
C LYS A 477 5.06 21.84 1.07
N MET A 478 4.48 21.64 -0.11
CA MET A 478 4.22 20.30 -0.64
C MET A 478 5.47 19.73 -1.29
N MET A 479 5.70 18.42 -1.13
CA MET A 479 6.85 17.72 -1.69
C MET A 479 6.39 16.40 -2.29
N LYS A 480 6.84 16.08 -3.51
CA LYS A 480 6.61 14.76 -4.11
C LYS A 480 7.54 13.73 -3.45
N PRO A 481 7.24 12.42 -3.52
CA PRO A 481 8.12 11.40 -2.95
C PRO A 481 9.56 11.52 -3.47
N GLU A 482 9.73 11.77 -4.76
CA GLU A 482 11.05 11.96 -5.40
C GLU A 482 11.84 13.19 -4.91
N ASP A 483 11.17 14.16 -4.26
CA ASP A 483 11.78 15.39 -3.74
C ASP A 483 12.21 15.25 -2.26
N ILE A 484 12.00 14.08 -1.64
CA ILE A 484 12.28 13.85 -0.21
C ILE A 484 13.58 13.08 -0.03
N ASP A 485 14.58 13.79 0.51
CA ASP A 485 15.86 13.23 0.94
C ASP A 485 16.19 13.62 2.38
N ARG A 486 17.39 13.26 2.83
CA ARG A 486 17.87 13.54 4.19
C ARG A 486 17.93 15.04 4.50
N GLU A 487 18.20 15.91 3.53
CA GLU A 487 18.33 17.35 3.74
C GLU A 487 16.97 18.00 4.04
N GLN A 488 15.90 17.43 3.50
CA GLN A 488 14.54 17.96 3.66
C GLN A 488 13.86 17.55 4.96
N LEU A 489 14.39 16.59 5.72
CA LEU A 489 13.74 16.04 6.91
C LEU A 489 13.47 17.11 8.00
N ASN A 490 14.40 18.05 8.21
CA ASN A 490 14.23 19.13 9.18
C ASN A 490 13.05 20.06 8.80
N ASN A 491 12.91 20.37 7.51
CA ASN A 491 11.80 21.20 7.01
C ASN A 491 10.46 20.47 7.15
N ILE A 492 10.44 19.18 6.85
CA ILE A 492 9.25 18.32 7.03
C ILE A 492 8.81 18.32 8.51
N ASP A 493 9.75 18.23 9.45
CA ASP A 493 9.43 18.27 10.88
C ASP A 493 8.78 19.56 11.32
N ASP A 494 9.28 20.69 10.83
CA ASP A 494 8.70 21.99 11.14
C ASP A 494 7.29 22.15 10.57
N ILE A 495 6.98 21.50 9.44
CA ILE A 495 5.64 21.53 8.85
C ILE A 495 4.66 20.61 9.60
N ILE A 496 5.09 19.41 9.99
CA ILE A 496 4.22 18.39 10.61
C ILE A 496 3.90 18.71 12.08
N LYS A 497 4.76 19.47 12.78
CA LYS A 497 4.54 19.85 14.18
C LYS A 497 3.20 20.59 14.37
N PRO A 498 2.57 20.45 15.56
CA PRO A 498 1.43 21.29 15.93
C PRO A 498 1.78 22.78 15.76
N ASN A 499 0.96 23.51 15.01
CA ASN A 499 1.17 24.92 14.63
C ASN A 499 2.33 25.20 13.64
N GLY A 500 2.92 24.17 13.04
CA GLY A 500 3.98 24.30 12.02
C GLY A 500 3.56 25.08 10.76
N LEU A 501 2.25 25.15 10.53
CA LEU A 501 1.64 25.97 9.49
C LEU A 501 0.80 27.08 10.14
N GLU A 502 1.43 28.20 10.51
CA GLU A 502 0.69 29.39 10.93
C GLU A 502 -0.03 30.05 9.74
N ILE A 503 -1.25 30.54 9.97
CA ILE A 503 -1.97 31.34 8.98
C ILE A 503 -1.27 32.70 8.89
N TYR A 504 -0.76 33.02 7.70
CA TYR A 504 -0.22 34.33 7.42
C TYR A 504 -1.33 35.39 7.47
N LYS A 505 -1.06 36.49 8.16
CA LYS A 505 -1.89 37.69 8.16
C LYS A 505 -1.02 38.90 7.89
N SER A 506 -1.35 39.66 6.86
CA SER A 506 -0.67 40.90 6.52
C SER A 506 -0.67 41.89 7.70
N GLY A 507 0.33 42.78 7.72
CA GLY A 507 0.75 43.55 8.90
C GLY A 507 -0.27 44.49 9.57
N LYS A 508 -1.52 44.59 9.10
CA LYS A 508 -2.56 45.43 9.68
C LYS A 508 -2.94 44.99 11.10
N GLU A 509 -3.14 43.68 11.33
CA GLU A 509 -3.37 43.14 12.68
C GLU A 509 -2.09 43.14 13.54
N ARG A 510 -0.90 42.97 12.94
CA ARG A 510 0.38 42.99 13.68
C ARG A 510 0.68 44.39 14.24
N LEU A 511 0.30 45.43 13.48
CA LEU A 511 0.29 46.82 13.93
C LEU A 511 -0.79 47.05 14.98
N GLU A 512 -2.02 46.56 14.79
CA GLU A 512 -3.08 46.69 15.80
C GLU A 512 -2.76 45.99 17.12
N LYS A 513 -2.16 44.80 17.10
CA LYS A 513 -1.66 44.08 18.30
C LYS A 513 -0.49 44.82 18.95
N LYS A 514 0.46 45.34 18.16
CA LYS A 514 1.56 46.18 18.67
C LYS A 514 1.03 47.47 19.30
N VAL A 515 0.05 48.12 18.68
CA VAL A 515 -0.63 49.32 19.19
C VAL A 515 -1.44 49.01 20.45
N LYS A 516 -2.13 47.85 20.52
CA LYS A 516 -2.83 47.39 21.73
C LYS A 516 -1.85 47.11 22.88
N ASN A 517 -0.74 46.42 22.62
CA ASN A 517 0.31 46.18 23.61
C ASN A 517 0.99 47.48 24.06
N TRP A 518 1.28 48.40 23.13
CA TRP A 518 1.82 49.72 23.45
C TRP A 518 0.85 50.54 24.32
N ASN A 519 -0.43 50.54 24.00
CA ASN A 519 -1.46 51.21 24.80
C ASN A 519 -1.68 50.57 26.18
N MET A 520 -1.38 49.28 26.33
CA MET A 520 -1.45 48.57 27.61
C MET A 520 -0.23 48.89 28.49
N ILE A 521 0.96 49.04 27.90
CA ILE A 521 2.18 49.48 28.58
C ILE A 521 2.07 50.94 29.04
N ILE A 522 1.57 51.84 28.19
CA ILE A 522 1.33 53.25 28.55
C ILE A 522 0.31 53.42 29.70
N ARG A 523 -0.63 52.48 29.85
CA ARG A 523 -1.60 52.45 30.97
C ARG A 523 -1.04 51.89 32.28
N LEU A 524 0.14 51.27 32.25
CA LEU A 524 0.83 50.77 33.45
C LEU A 524 1.92 51.73 33.93
N GLU A 525 2.33 52.69 33.10
CA GLU A 525 3.33 53.72 33.40
C GLU A 525 2.72 55.10 33.77
N ASN A 526 1.38 55.21 33.77
CA ASN A 526 0.60 56.30 34.37
C ASN A 526 -0.28 55.75 35.49
#